data_AF-A0A1Q4X705-F1
#
_entry.id   AF-A0A1Q4X705-F1
#
_cell.length_a   1.000
_cell.length_b   1.000
_cell.length_c   1.000
_cell.angle_alpha   90.00
_cell.angle_beta   90.00
_cell.angle_gamma   90.00
#
_symmetry.space_group_name_H-M   'P 1'
#
loop_
_entity.id
_entity.type
_entity.pdbx_description
1 polymer ?
#
loop_
_entity_poly.entity_id
_entity_poly.type
_entity_poly.pdbx_seq_one_letter_code
_entity_poly.pdbx_strand_id
1 'polypeptide(L)'
;MSYEEKGVWVYLVVSALTYLGYVVVVLGRVGDGPAAEVAYVAPLLWSIGISVGLAVVGRIAVEIARPSERQRADARDRDISRFGERVAGGVLGVGMVLPLGLALVEAAHFWIANAIYAVFVVWAVFGAAVKLVAYRRGF
;
A
#
# COMPACT_ATOMS: atom_id res chain seq x y z
N MET A 1 -4.87 -2.80 21.52
CA MET A 1 -4.78 -3.19 20.11
C MET A 1 -4.09 -4.53 20.03
N SER A 2 -4.67 -5.46 19.27
CA SER A 2 -4.05 -6.78 19.08
C SER A 2 -2.73 -6.65 18.32
N TYR A 3 -1.93 -7.72 18.33
CA TYR A 3 -0.75 -7.81 17.48
C TYR A 3 -1.16 -7.47 16.04
N GLU A 4 -2.12 -8.19 15.45
CA GLU A 4 -2.58 -7.96 14.08
C GLU A 4 -3.03 -6.53 13.80
N GLU A 5 -3.82 -5.92 14.70
CA GLU A 5 -4.28 -4.54 14.53
C GLU A 5 -3.11 -3.54 14.44
N LYS A 6 -2.08 -3.69 15.28
CA LYS A 6 -0.86 -2.86 15.20
C LYS A 6 -0.15 -3.06 13.85
N GLY A 7 -0.12 -4.29 13.34
CA GLY A 7 0.47 -4.60 12.03
C GLY A 7 -0.28 -3.91 10.90
N VAL A 8 -1.61 -3.91 10.93
CA VAL A 8 -2.45 -3.21 9.94
C VAL A 8 -2.20 -1.71 9.96
N TRP A 9 -2.05 -1.09 11.14
CA TRP A 9 -1.71 0.33 11.24
C TRP A 9 -0.33 0.66 10.65
N VAL A 10 0.69 -0.14 11.00
CA VAL A 10 2.04 0.06 10.44
C VAL A 10 1.99 -0.05 8.92
N TYR A 11 1.34 -1.09 8.39
CA TYR A 11 1.20 -1.29 6.96
C TYR A 11 0.49 -0.11 6.28
N LEU A 12 -0.65 0.34 6.81
CA LEU A 12 -1.41 1.49 6.30
C LEU A 12 -0.53 2.75 6.20
N VAL A 13 0.13 3.11 7.31
CA VAL A 13 0.93 4.33 7.39
C VAL A 13 2.13 4.24 6.46
N VAL A 14 2.85 3.11 6.47
CA VAL A 14 4.03 2.93 5.65
C VAL A 14 3.68 2.96 4.16
N SER A 15 2.65 2.22 3.72
CA SER A 15 2.25 2.20 2.31
C SER A 15 1.78 3.57 1.82
N ALA A 16 1.04 4.33 2.64
CA ALA A 16 0.61 5.67 2.29
C ALA A 16 1.80 6.65 2.21
N LEU A 17 2.67 6.66 3.22
CA LEU A 17 3.79 7.62 3.29
C LEU A 17 4.85 7.34 2.23
N THR A 18 5.18 6.07 1.96
CA THR A 18 6.17 5.76 0.92
C THR A 18 5.65 6.10 -0.47
N TYR A 19 4.38 5.84 -0.76
CA TYR A 19 3.77 6.27 -2.01
C TYR A 19 3.73 7.79 -2.16
N LEU A 20 3.33 8.52 -1.12
CA LEU A 20 3.36 9.99 -1.15
C LEU A 20 4.79 10.51 -1.36
N GLY A 21 5.77 9.92 -0.67
CA GLY A 21 7.19 10.22 -0.87
C GLY A 21 7.64 9.96 -2.31
N TYR A 22 7.25 8.83 -2.90
CA TYR A 22 7.50 8.53 -4.31
C TYR A 22 6.90 9.58 -5.25
N VAL A 23 5.64 9.96 -5.05
CA VAL A 23 4.96 10.97 -5.87
C VAL A 23 5.69 12.30 -5.80
N VAL A 24 6.04 12.78 -4.60
CA VAL A 24 6.83 14.01 -4.40
C VAL A 24 8.16 13.93 -5.14
N VAL A 25 8.84 12.80 -5.03
CA VAL A 25 10.15 12.54 -5.62
C VAL A 25 10.09 12.44 -7.15
N VAL A 26 9.00 11.93 -7.73
CA VAL A 26 8.79 11.91 -9.19
C VAL A 26 8.40 13.30 -9.69
N LEU A 27 7.45 13.97 -9.04
CA LEU A 27 7.01 15.32 -9.41
C LEU A 27 8.15 16.33 -9.31
N GLY A 28 9.02 16.22 -8.30
CA GLY A 28 10.21 17.07 -8.19
C GLY A 28 11.27 16.82 -9.27
N ARG A 29 11.16 15.72 -10.04
CA ARG A 29 11.99 15.44 -11.22
C ARG A 29 11.32 15.83 -12.53
N VAL A 30 10.04 16.18 -12.50
CA VAL A 30 9.37 16.79 -13.65
C VAL A 30 9.93 18.21 -13.75
N GLY A 31 10.94 18.39 -14.60
CA GLY A 31 11.43 19.72 -15.00
C GLY A 31 10.48 20.34 -16.03
N ASP A 32 11.05 21.09 -16.97
CA ASP A 32 10.26 21.72 -18.06
C ASP A 32 9.84 20.74 -19.18
N GLY A 33 10.28 19.48 -19.11
CA GLY A 33 9.99 18.44 -20.10
C GLY A 33 8.71 17.64 -19.81
N PRO A 34 8.27 16.81 -20.76
CA PRO A 34 7.10 15.93 -20.57
C PRO A 34 7.29 14.99 -19.39
N ALA A 35 6.27 14.85 -18.53
CA ALA A 35 6.33 13.95 -17.36
C ALA A 35 6.67 12.50 -17.73
N ALA A 36 6.32 12.07 -18.96
CA ALA A 36 6.59 10.72 -19.46
C ALA A 36 8.09 10.41 -19.67
N GLU A 37 8.95 11.42 -19.70
CA GLU A 37 10.40 11.27 -19.88
C GLU A 37 11.16 11.20 -18.55
N VAL A 38 10.47 11.40 -17.43
CA VAL A 38 11.09 11.34 -16.10
C VAL A 38 11.59 9.92 -15.82
N ALA A 39 12.85 9.82 -15.37
CA ALA A 39 13.46 8.57 -14.94
C ALA A 39 12.81 8.05 -13.63
N TYR A 40 11.65 7.41 -13.75
CA TYR A 40 10.80 6.98 -12.65
C TYR A 40 11.16 5.60 -12.08
N VAL A 41 11.90 4.78 -12.84
CA VAL A 41 12.16 3.37 -12.50
C VAL A 41 12.91 3.22 -11.18
N ALA A 42 14.06 3.89 -11.03
CA ALA A 42 14.84 3.80 -9.80
C ALA A 42 14.08 4.35 -8.58
N PRO A 43 13.43 5.53 -8.64
CA PRO A 43 12.56 6.00 -7.55
C PRO A 43 11.45 5.04 -7.17
N LEU A 44 10.81 4.39 -8.16
CA LEU A 44 9.74 3.42 -7.94
C LEU A 44 10.26 2.20 -7.19
N LEU A 45 11.39 1.62 -7.65
CA LEU A 45 12.01 0.47 -6.99
C LEU A 45 12.49 0.78 -5.57
N TRP A 46 13.10 1.96 -5.37
CA TRP A 46 13.46 2.43 -4.03
C TRP A 46 12.24 2.60 -3.13
N SER A 47 11.14 3.17 -3.65
CA SER A 47 9.90 3.31 -2.87
C SER A 47 9.37 1.96 -2.39
N ILE A 48 9.32 0.96 -3.28
CA ILE A 48 8.89 -0.39 -2.92
C ILE A 48 9.82 -1.00 -1.86
N GLY A 49 11.14 -0.94 -2.08
CA GLY A 49 12.13 -1.47 -1.15
C GLY A 49 12.07 -0.82 0.23
N ILE A 50 11.98 0.52 0.27
CA ILE A 50 11.83 1.31 1.50
C ILE A 50 10.51 0.95 2.19
N SER A 51 9.41 0.80 1.44
CA SER A 51 8.12 0.41 2.02
C SER A 51 8.17 -0.95 2.70
N VAL A 52 8.82 -1.94 2.08
CA VAL A 52 9.00 -3.26 2.71
C VAL A 52 9.86 -3.14 3.96
N GLY A 53 11.00 -2.45 3.86
CA GLY A 53 11.91 -2.24 5.00
C GLY A 53 11.24 -1.53 6.18
N LEU A 54 10.53 -0.43 5.91
CA LEU A 54 9.81 0.35 6.94
C LEU A 54 8.66 -0.44 7.54
N ALA A 55 7.97 -1.29 6.78
CA ALA A 55 6.91 -2.13 7.31
C ALA A 55 7.47 -3.14 8.32
N VAL A 56 8.59 -3.80 7.96
CA VAL A 56 9.27 -4.77 8.85
C VAL A 56 9.84 -4.07 10.08
N VAL A 57 10.65 -3.02 9.90
CA VAL A 57 11.28 -2.28 11.00
C VAL A 57 10.22 -1.62 11.88
N GLY A 58 9.20 -0.99 11.29
CA GLY A 58 8.09 -0.38 12.01
C GLY A 58 7.32 -1.40 12.83
N ARG A 59 7.12 -2.62 12.30
CA ARG A 59 6.47 -3.70 13.03
C ARG A 59 7.24 -4.10 14.29
N ILE A 60 8.55 -4.31 14.13
CA ILE A 60 9.46 -4.68 15.22
C ILE A 60 9.52 -3.55 16.25
N ALA A 61 9.71 -2.30 15.81
CA ALA A 61 9.81 -1.15 16.70
C ALA A 61 8.54 -0.94 17.53
N VAL A 62 7.36 -1.08 16.92
CA VAL A 62 6.08 -0.98 17.64
C VAL A 62 5.93 -2.08 18.68
N GLU A 63 6.38 -3.31 18.37
CA GLU A 63 6.30 -4.43 19.32
C GLU A 63 7.33 -4.29 20.46
N ILE A 64 8.51 -3.74 20.22
CA ILE A 64 9.49 -3.42 21.27
C ILE A 64 8.95 -2.32 22.20
N ALA A 65 8.38 -1.25 21.62
CA ALA A 65 7.90 -0.10 22.40
C ALA A 65 6.60 -0.40 23.16
N ARG A 66 5.73 -1.24 22.59
CA ARG A 66 4.43 -1.61 23.14
C ARG A 66 4.22 -3.11 22.88
N PRO A 67 4.79 -4.01 23.70
CA PRO A 67 4.61 -5.44 23.52
C PRO A 67 3.13 -5.82 23.60
N SER A 68 2.75 -6.78 22.77
CA SER A 68 1.39 -7.31 22.71
C SER A 68 1.24 -8.45 23.71
N GLU A 69 0.16 -8.46 24.49
CA GLU A 69 -0.10 -9.52 25.48
C GLU A 69 -0.23 -10.92 24.85
N ARG A 70 -0.65 -10.97 23.58
CA ARG A 70 -0.68 -12.19 22.77
C ARG A 70 -0.17 -11.90 21.37
N GLN A 71 0.75 -12.74 20.89
CA GLN A 71 1.30 -12.68 19.53
C GLN A 71 0.56 -13.57 18.53
N ARG A 72 -0.31 -14.47 19.00
CA ARG A 72 -1.07 -15.38 18.12
C ARG A 72 -2.40 -14.74 17.71
N ALA A 73 -2.65 -14.74 16.41
CA ALA A 73 -3.92 -14.33 15.82
C ALA A 73 -5.07 -15.24 16.31
N ASP A 74 -6.15 -14.63 16.81
CA ASP A 74 -7.35 -15.35 17.19
C ASP A 74 -8.22 -15.68 15.95
N ALA A 75 -9.29 -16.46 16.12
CA ALA A 75 -10.28 -16.71 15.08
C ALA A 75 -10.83 -15.39 14.50
N ARG A 76 -11.12 -14.42 15.37
CA ARG A 76 -11.60 -13.09 14.96
C ARG A 76 -10.61 -12.34 14.07
N ASP A 77 -9.32 -12.37 14.40
CA ASP A 77 -8.30 -11.70 13.58
C ASP A 77 -8.21 -12.31 12.17
N ARG A 78 -8.30 -13.65 12.09
CA ARG A 78 -8.29 -14.37 10.81
C ARG A 78 -9.51 -14.04 9.95
N ASP A 79 -10.68 -13.95 10.56
CA ASP A 79 -11.90 -13.59 9.83
C ASP A 79 -11.86 -12.14 9.34
N ILE A 80 -11.36 -11.21 10.16
CA ILE A 80 -11.13 -9.82 9.74
C ILE A 80 -10.13 -9.75 8.59
N SER A 81 -9.03 -10.53 8.64
CA SER A 81 -8.05 -10.52 7.55
C SER A 81 -8.65 -11.01 6.25
N ARG A 82 -9.36 -12.14 6.27
CA ARG A 82 -10.03 -12.72 5.09
C ARG A 82 -11.08 -11.78 4.52
N PHE A 83 -11.86 -11.13 5.37
CA PHE A 83 -12.84 -10.14 4.94
C PHE A 83 -12.15 -8.96 4.25
N GLY A 84 -11.15 -8.36 4.90
CA GLY A 84 -10.39 -7.25 4.33
C GLY A 84 -9.76 -7.61 2.99
N GLU A 85 -9.17 -8.78 2.86
CA GLU A 85 -8.58 -9.27 1.60
C GLU A 85 -9.63 -9.49 0.51
N ARG A 86 -10.81 -10.01 0.84
CA ARG A 86 -11.89 -10.21 -0.12
C ARG A 86 -12.41 -8.89 -0.67
N VAL A 87 -12.68 -7.91 0.19
CA VAL A 87 -13.18 -6.60 -0.25
C VAL A 87 -12.08 -5.84 -1.01
N ALA A 88 -10.85 -5.86 -0.52
CA ALA A 88 -9.73 -5.23 -1.20
C ALA A 88 -9.47 -5.89 -2.57
N GLY A 89 -9.58 -7.22 -2.69
CA GLY A 89 -9.44 -7.93 -3.97
C GLY A 89 -10.36 -7.38 -5.07
N GLY A 90 -11.58 -6.98 -4.73
CA GLY A 90 -12.48 -6.28 -5.66
C GLY A 90 -11.94 -4.93 -6.12
N VAL A 91 -11.39 -4.12 -5.21
CA VAL A 91 -10.75 -2.83 -5.51
C VAL A 91 -9.55 -3.02 -6.45
N LEU A 92 -8.73 -4.03 -6.20
CA LEU A 92 -7.59 -4.37 -7.06
C LEU A 92 -8.06 -4.77 -8.46
N GLY A 93 -9.03 -5.68 -8.53
CA GLY A 93 -9.57 -6.16 -9.81
C GLY A 93 -10.17 -5.05 -10.67
N VAL A 94 -11.01 -4.19 -10.07
CA VAL A 94 -11.58 -3.03 -10.77
C VAL A 94 -10.51 -2.00 -11.12
N GLY A 95 -9.60 -1.72 -10.20
CA GLY A 95 -8.53 -0.74 -10.41
C GLY A 95 -7.59 -1.12 -11.56
N MET A 96 -7.29 -2.41 -11.72
CA MET A 96 -6.40 -2.91 -12.78
C MET A 96 -6.95 -2.74 -14.20
N VAL A 97 -8.24 -2.43 -14.37
CA VAL A 97 -8.81 -2.05 -15.67
C VAL A 97 -8.13 -0.78 -16.21
N LEU A 98 -7.71 0.13 -15.34
CA LEU A 98 -7.07 1.39 -15.74
C LEU A 98 -5.69 1.19 -16.39
N PRO A 99 -4.70 0.53 -15.76
CA PRO A 99 -3.43 0.25 -16.42
C PRO A 99 -3.56 -0.68 -17.63
N LEU A 100 -4.55 -1.59 -17.63
CA LEU A 100 -4.86 -2.39 -18.82
C LEU A 100 -5.30 -1.50 -19.99
N GLY A 101 -6.21 -0.55 -19.76
CA GLY A 101 -6.63 0.41 -20.78
C GLY A 101 -5.47 1.26 -21.29
N LEU A 102 -4.59 1.71 -20.39
CA LEU A 102 -3.36 2.45 -20.77
C LEU A 102 -2.43 1.60 -21.65
N ALA A 103 -2.30 0.30 -21.36
CA ALA A 103 -1.50 -0.61 -22.17
C ALA A 103 -2.12 -0.82 -23.57
N LEU A 104 -3.46 -0.93 -23.66
CA LEU A 104 -4.16 -1.14 -24.93
C LEU A 104 -4.07 0.06 -25.88
N VAL A 105 -3.92 1.27 -25.36
CA VAL A 105 -3.71 2.48 -26.17
C VAL A 105 -2.23 2.82 -26.38
N GLU A 106 -1.33 1.90 -26.03
CA GLU A 106 0.12 2.06 -26.13
C GLU A 106 0.62 3.35 -25.43
N ALA A 107 0.01 3.70 -24.30
CA ALA A 107 0.42 4.85 -23.51
C ALA A 107 1.89 4.68 -23.07
N ALA A 108 2.57 5.81 -22.84
CA ALA A 108 3.95 5.77 -22.35
C ALA A 108 4.07 4.90 -21.10
N HIS A 109 5.11 4.07 -21.04
CA HIS A 109 5.39 3.14 -19.93
C HIS A 109 5.33 3.83 -18.55
N PHE A 110 5.70 5.11 -18.49
CA PHE A 110 5.54 5.96 -17.31
C PHE A 110 4.11 5.91 -16.73
N TRP A 111 3.09 6.14 -17.56
CA TRP A 111 1.70 6.17 -17.10
C TRP A 111 1.21 4.80 -16.67
N ILE A 112 1.57 3.76 -17.42
CA ILE A 112 1.19 2.37 -17.12
C ILE A 112 1.77 1.96 -15.76
N ALA A 113 3.07 2.17 -15.54
CA ALA A 113 3.74 1.78 -14.30
C ALA A 113 3.21 2.57 -13.08
N ASN A 114 3.02 3.89 -13.22
CA ASN A 114 2.47 4.72 -12.16
C ASN A 114 1.02 4.34 -11.83
N ALA A 115 0.21 4.00 -12.84
CA ALA A 115 -1.15 3.52 -12.66
C ALA A 115 -1.19 2.20 -11.89
N ILE A 116 -0.36 1.22 -12.26
CA ILE A 116 -0.26 -0.06 -11.54
C ILE A 116 0.11 0.20 -10.08
N TYR A 117 1.15 1.02 -9.84
CA TYR A 117 1.60 1.29 -8.48
C TYR A 117 0.53 2.02 -7.66
N ALA A 118 -0.16 3.00 -8.25
CA ALA A 118 -1.27 3.70 -7.61
C ALA A 118 -2.41 2.75 -7.23
N VAL A 119 -2.80 1.83 -8.13
CA VAL A 119 -3.83 0.81 -7.86
C VAL A 119 -3.42 -0.09 -6.71
N PHE A 120 -2.15 -0.55 -6.68
CA PHE A 120 -1.64 -1.36 -5.56
C PHE A 120 -1.67 -0.62 -4.23
N VAL A 121 -1.34 0.68 -4.22
CA VAL A 121 -1.39 1.49 -3.00
C VAL A 121 -2.83 1.72 -2.55
N VAL A 122 -3.75 2.02 -3.46
CA VAL A 122 -5.18 2.17 -3.16
C VAL A 122 -5.73 0.86 -2.59
N TRP A 123 -5.39 -0.27 -3.20
CA TRP A 123 -5.74 -1.60 -2.70
C TRP A 123 -5.23 -1.83 -1.26
N ALA A 124 -3.95 -1.54 -1.02
CA ALA A 124 -3.30 -1.71 0.27
C ALA A 124 -3.96 -0.83 1.36
N VAL A 125 -4.12 0.46 1.08
CA VAL A 125 -4.70 1.46 1.99
C VAL A 125 -6.16 1.14 2.28
N PHE A 126 -6.95 0.82 1.25
CA PHE A 126 -8.35 0.47 1.41
C PHE A 126 -8.52 -0.82 2.23
N GLY A 127 -7.77 -1.86 1.90
CA GLY A 127 -7.80 -3.13 2.64
C GLY A 127 -7.42 -2.95 4.10
N ALA A 128 -6.39 -2.15 4.39
CA ALA A 128 -6.00 -1.84 5.75
C ALA A 128 -7.09 -1.02 6.48
N ALA A 129 -7.65 0.01 5.84
CA ALA A 129 -8.73 0.82 6.41
C ALA A 129 -9.96 -0.04 6.77
N VAL A 130 -10.37 -0.94 5.87
CA VAL A 130 -11.48 -1.88 6.13
C VAL A 130 -11.20 -2.75 7.35
N LYS A 131 -10.00 -3.34 7.44
CA LYS A 131 -9.58 -4.14 8.61
C LYS A 131 -9.64 -3.31 9.90
N LEU A 132 -9.18 -2.06 9.88
CA LEU A 132 -9.23 -1.17 11.05
C LEU A 132 -10.65 -0.78 11.48
N VAL A 133 -11.55 -0.54 10.52
CA VAL A 133 -12.96 -0.28 10.82
C VAL A 133 -13.60 -1.52 11.47
N ALA A 134 -13.32 -2.72 10.94
CA ALA A 134 -13.82 -3.97 11.51
C ALA A 134 -13.28 -4.23 12.94
N TYR A 135 -12.03 -3.85 13.22
CA TYR A 135 -11.47 -3.90 14.57
C TYR A 135 -12.23 -2.97 15.54
N ARG A 136 -12.58 -1.75 15.10
CA ARG A 136 -13.21 -0.73 15.96
C ARG A 136 -14.71 -0.89 16.13
N ARG A 137 -15.44 -1.25 15.07
CA ARG A 137 -16.91 -1.28 15.06
C ARG A 137 -17.50 -2.68 15.23
N GLY A 138 -16.68 -3.72 15.20
CA GLY A 138 -17.18 -5.09 15.07
C GLY A 138 -17.52 -5.40 13.63
N PHE A 139 -17.64 -6.70 13.34
CA PHE A 139 -18.07 -7.22 12.05
C PHE A 139 -19.60 -7.31 12.03
#